data_AF-A0ABC8KZZ3-F1
#
_entry.id   AF-A0ABC8KZZ3-F1
#
_cell.length_a   1.000
_cell.length_b   1.000
_cell.length_c   1.000
_cell.angle_alpha   90.00
_cell.angle_beta   90.00
_cell.angle_gamma   90.00
#
_symmetry.space_group_name_H-M   'P 1'
#
loop_
_entity.id
_entity.type
_entity.pdbx_description
1 polymer ?
#
loop_
_entity_poly.entity_id
_entity_poly.type
_entity_poly.pdbx_seq_one_letter_code
_entity_poly.pdbx_strand_id
1 'polypeptide(L)'
;MRNIIDIGFDMDYTLAQYKSETFESLAYEGTVKKLVYDLGYPSELLEWTFDWNYMVRGLVLDKKKGNILKMDRHKYVKVAYHGFNELSKEDKVDIYESSLIQGSFDEPDYALIDTLFSLAEANLFAQLVDFKDNNPEKILNELRWRTMLVVPELEKEVELLWELRDMRKQLILMRNEHDSVGDKIHHLNWSLKFEDINENDKKEMLSALKDLEFHKVWGQLMKTGYQSSRFVHQVERFACLYTSQVSNLRLYSPDKYYRPSEDFMSHEFDLLRMD
;
A
#
# COMPACT_ATOMS: atom_id res chain seq x y z
N MET A 1 33.66 -24.43 -5.57
CA MET A 1 33.25 -25.01 -4.27
C MET A 1 34.37 -25.16 -3.23
N ARG A 2 35.67 -25.19 -3.59
CA ARG A 2 36.76 -25.40 -2.60
C ARG A 2 36.88 -24.33 -1.48
N ASN A 3 36.26 -23.15 -1.65
CA ASN A 3 36.28 -22.06 -0.67
C ASN A 3 34.90 -21.79 -0.03
N ILE A 4 33.91 -22.67 -0.21
CA ILE A 4 32.60 -22.53 0.42
C ILE A 4 32.61 -23.37 1.70
N ILE A 5 32.45 -22.71 2.85
CA ILE A 5 32.49 -23.30 4.19
C ILE A 5 31.15 -23.88 4.63
N ASP A 6 30.04 -23.23 4.26
CA ASP A 6 28.70 -23.67 4.59
C ASP A 6 27.77 -23.50 3.39
N ILE A 7 26.80 -24.42 3.27
CA ILE A 7 25.76 -24.39 2.24
C ILE A 7 24.42 -24.56 2.94
N GLY A 8 23.58 -23.53 2.87
CA GLY A 8 22.19 -23.61 3.26
C GLY A 8 21.34 -24.09 2.08
N PHE A 9 20.43 -25.02 2.36
CA PHE A 9 19.42 -25.44 1.40
C PHE A 9 18.07 -24.98 1.91
N ASP A 10 17.24 -24.49 1.00
CA ASP A 10 15.82 -24.36 1.27
C ASP A 10 15.21 -25.76 1.48
N MET A 11 14.10 -25.84 2.20
CA MET A 11 13.47 -27.12 2.52
C MET A 11 12.52 -27.53 1.42
N ASP A 12 11.47 -26.74 1.19
CA ASP A 12 10.37 -27.11 0.31
C ASP A 12 10.77 -26.99 -1.16
N TYR A 13 10.44 -28.01 -1.96
CA TYR A 13 10.86 -28.17 -3.35
C TYR A 13 12.38 -28.20 -3.61
N THR A 14 13.22 -28.04 -2.59
CA THR A 14 14.68 -28.13 -2.69
C THR A 14 15.22 -29.41 -2.04
N LEU A 15 15.01 -29.61 -0.73
CA LEU A 15 15.32 -30.86 -0.04
C LEU A 15 14.13 -31.83 -0.05
N ALA A 16 12.94 -31.32 0.24
CA ALA A 16 11.69 -32.05 0.23
C ALA A 16 11.00 -31.89 -1.13
N GLN A 17 11.01 -32.95 -1.93
CA GLN A 17 10.35 -32.96 -3.23
C GLN A 17 8.90 -33.43 -3.08
N TYR A 18 7.96 -32.52 -3.30
CA TYR A 18 6.54 -32.82 -3.32
C TYR A 18 6.09 -33.29 -4.69
N LYS A 19 5.05 -34.13 -4.72
CA LYS A 19 4.31 -34.41 -5.95
C LYS A 19 3.44 -33.19 -6.26
N SER A 20 3.88 -32.36 -7.20
CA SER A 20 3.25 -31.06 -7.47
C SER A 20 1.75 -31.19 -7.73
N GLU A 21 1.31 -32.14 -8.56
CA GLU A 21 -0.12 -32.40 -8.83
C GLU A 21 -0.99 -32.51 -7.56
N THR A 22 -0.54 -33.29 -6.57
CA THR A 22 -1.34 -33.54 -5.35
C THR A 22 -1.24 -32.38 -4.37
N PHE A 23 -0.07 -31.78 -4.23
CA PHE A 23 0.12 -30.64 -3.34
C PHE A 23 -0.68 -29.43 -3.80
N GLU A 24 -0.71 -29.20 -5.11
CA GLU A 24 -1.32 -28.01 -5.70
C GLU A 24 -2.83 -28.15 -5.80
N SER A 25 -3.32 -29.35 -6.07
CA SER A 25 -4.74 -29.67 -5.92
C SER A 25 -5.21 -29.42 -4.48
N LEU A 26 -4.40 -29.80 -3.48
CA LEU A 26 -4.71 -29.53 -2.08
C LEU A 26 -4.73 -28.02 -1.78
N ALA A 27 -3.75 -27.27 -2.28
CA ALA A 27 -3.69 -25.82 -2.12
C ALA A 27 -4.89 -25.12 -2.79
N TYR A 28 -5.25 -25.56 -4.00
CA TYR A 28 -6.42 -25.10 -4.73
C TYR A 28 -7.70 -25.35 -3.95
N GLU A 29 -7.97 -26.60 -3.53
CA GLU A 29 -9.15 -26.96 -2.76
C GLU A 29 -9.25 -26.20 -1.44
N GLY A 30 -8.12 -26.03 -0.74
CA GLY A 30 -8.04 -25.25 0.49
C GLY A 30 -8.39 -23.78 0.25
N THR A 31 -7.90 -23.20 -0.85
CA THR A 31 -8.17 -21.81 -1.24
C THR A 31 -9.65 -21.62 -1.59
N VAL A 32 -10.23 -22.52 -2.38
CA VAL A 32 -11.67 -22.49 -2.72
C VAL A 32 -12.54 -22.55 -1.47
N LYS A 33 -12.25 -23.47 -0.54
CA LYS A 33 -12.97 -23.56 0.73
C LYS A 33 -12.88 -22.26 1.54
N LYS A 34 -11.70 -21.65 1.58
CA LYS A 34 -11.49 -20.35 2.25
C LYS A 34 -12.28 -19.22 1.58
N LEU A 35 -12.30 -19.16 0.25
CA LEU A 35 -13.09 -18.17 -0.49
C LEU A 35 -14.59 -18.28 -0.15
N VAL A 36 -15.13 -19.50 -0.09
CA VAL A 36 -16.55 -19.73 0.16
C VAL A 36 -16.90 -19.53 1.64
N TYR A 37 -16.20 -20.20 2.55
CA TYR A 37 -16.57 -20.21 3.97
C TYR A 37 -16.15 -18.94 4.72
N ASP A 38 -14.98 -18.38 4.41
CA ASP A 38 -14.45 -17.24 5.17
C ASP A 38 -14.70 -15.90 4.46
N LEU A 39 -14.72 -15.89 3.13
CA LEU A 39 -14.88 -14.68 2.32
C LEU A 39 -16.27 -14.54 1.70
N GLY A 40 -17.17 -15.52 1.88
CA GLY A 40 -18.56 -15.43 1.43
C GLY A 40 -18.74 -15.45 -0.09
N TYR A 41 -17.79 -16.04 -0.83
CA TYR A 41 -17.99 -16.31 -2.25
C TYR A 41 -19.09 -17.35 -2.47
N PRO A 42 -19.72 -17.39 -3.66
CA PRO A 42 -20.81 -18.32 -3.95
C PRO A 42 -20.40 -19.79 -3.79
N SER A 43 -21.31 -20.61 -3.26
CA SER A 43 -21.02 -22.02 -2.95
C SER A 43 -20.74 -22.88 -4.19
N GLU A 44 -21.13 -22.41 -5.38
CA GLU A 44 -20.85 -23.08 -6.66
C GLU A 44 -19.35 -23.25 -6.91
N LEU A 45 -18.49 -22.42 -6.31
CA LEU A 45 -17.03 -22.55 -6.41
C LEU A 45 -16.53 -23.89 -5.86
N LEU A 46 -17.24 -24.52 -4.90
CA LEU A 46 -16.86 -25.82 -4.32
C LEU A 46 -16.93 -26.96 -5.34
N GLU A 47 -17.64 -26.79 -6.45
CA GLU A 47 -17.77 -27.78 -7.52
C GLU A 47 -16.67 -27.65 -8.57
N TRP A 48 -15.82 -26.63 -8.47
CA TRP A 48 -14.77 -26.40 -9.45
C TRP A 48 -13.65 -27.44 -9.35
N THR A 49 -13.10 -27.76 -10.51
CA THR A 49 -11.98 -28.68 -10.65
C THR A 49 -10.74 -27.92 -11.10
N PHE A 50 -9.59 -28.37 -10.64
CA PHE A 50 -8.29 -27.82 -11.01
C PHE A 50 -7.58 -28.71 -12.03
N ASP A 51 -7.14 -28.13 -13.14
CA ASP A 51 -6.25 -28.77 -14.10
C ASP A 51 -4.81 -28.25 -13.92
N TRP A 52 -3.94 -29.14 -13.45
CA TRP A 52 -2.52 -28.87 -13.24
C TRP A 52 -1.76 -28.54 -14.53
N ASN A 53 -2.20 -29.06 -15.68
CA ASN A 53 -1.46 -28.92 -16.94
C ASN A 53 -1.74 -27.62 -17.68
N TYR A 54 -2.77 -26.88 -17.29
CA TYR A 54 -3.20 -25.69 -18.01
C TYR A 54 -2.26 -24.50 -17.77
N MET A 55 -1.82 -24.30 -16.52
CA MET A 55 -0.97 -23.17 -16.15
C MET A 55 0.52 -23.55 -16.22
N VAL A 56 1.36 -22.57 -16.58
CA VAL A 56 2.81 -22.74 -16.65
C VAL A 56 3.53 -21.65 -15.88
N ARG A 57 4.74 -21.96 -15.38
CA ARG A 57 5.57 -20.98 -14.68
C ARG A 57 6.03 -19.87 -15.63
N GLY A 58 6.17 -18.65 -15.10
CA GLY A 58 6.60 -17.45 -15.83
C GLY A 58 5.45 -16.65 -16.45
N LEU A 59 4.21 -16.94 -16.08
CA LEU A 59 3.05 -16.11 -16.41
C LEU A 59 3.00 -14.87 -15.50
N VAL A 60 2.27 -13.85 -15.94
CA VAL A 60 2.04 -12.61 -15.19
C VAL A 60 0.54 -12.36 -15.12
N LEU A 61 0.00 -12.22 -13.91
CA LEU A 61 -1.41 -11.86 -13.71
C LEU A 61 -1.56 -10.34 -13.67
N ASP A 62 -2.43 -9.78 -14.49
CA ASP A 62 -2.94 -8.41 -14.37
C ASP A 62 -4.21 -8.45 -13.50
N LYS A 63 -4.06 -8.08 -12.23
CA LYS A 63 -5.15 -8.12 -11.25
C LYS A 63 -6.21 -7.06 -11.51
N LYS A 64 -5.84 -5.96 -12.18
CA LYS A 64 -6.75 -4.85 -12.44
C LYS A 64 -7.71 -5.18 -13.58
N LYS A 65 -7.20 -5.82 -14.63
CA LYS A 65 -7.97 -6.15 -15.84
C LYS A 65 -8.44 -7.60 -15.89
N GLY A 66 -8.04 -8.45 -14.95
CA GLY A 66 -8.44 -9.86 -14.95
C GLY A 66 -7.72 -10.71 -16.00
N ASN A 67 -6.50 -10.32 -16.41
CA ASN A 67 -5.81 -10.95 -17.52
C ASN A 67 -4.60 -11.78 -17.07
N ILE A 68 -4.27 -12.81 -17.84
CA ILE A 68 -3.07 -13.64 -17.68
C ILE A 68 -2.18 -13.42 -18.90
N LEU A 69 -0.94 -13.02 -18.67
CA LEU A 69 -0.01 -12.57 -19.70
C LEU A 69 1.20 -13.50 -19.77
N LYS A 70 1.60 -13.80 -21.00
CA LYS A 70 2.89 -14.43 -21.31
C LYS A 70 3.74 -13.45 -22.09
N MET A 71 4.86 -13.09 -21.48
CA MET A 71 5.71 -12.01 -21.97
C MET A 71 7.03 -12.54 -22.51
N ASP A 72 7.66 -11.79 -23.41
CA ASP A 72 9.05 -12.02 -23.78
C ASP A 72 10.03 -11.33 -22.81
N ARG A 73 11.34 -11.55 -23.04
CA ARG A 73 12.41 -10.96 -22.21
C ARG A 73 12.43 -9.43 -22.18
N HIS A 74 11.79 -8.79 -23.16
CA HIS A 74 11.72 -7.33 -23.29
C HIS A 74 10.39 -6.78 -22.80
N LYS A 75 9.60 -7.61 -22.09
CA LYS A 75 8.29 -7.26 -21.54
C LYS A 75 7.25 -6.94 -22.61
N TYR A 76 7.34 -7.55 -23.79
CA TYR A 76 6.22 -7.53 -24.76
C TYR A 76 5.28 -8.70 -24.51
N VAL A 77 3.98 -8.42 -24.45
CA VAL A 77 2.92 -9.41 -24.29
C VAL A 77 2.77 -10.20 -25.58
N LYS A 78 3.16 -11.48 -25.59
CA LYS A 78 3.00 -12.37 -26.75
C LYS A 78 1.61 -13.00 -26.78
N VAL A 79 1.21 -13.51 -25.62
CA VAL A 79 -0.06 -14.20 -25.43
C VAL A 79 -0.74 -13.59 -24.21
N ALA A 80 -2.05 -13.37 -24.30
CA ALA A 80 -2.84 -12.84 -23.21
C ALA A 80 -4.19 -13.54 -23.20
N TYR A 81 -4.66 -13.88 -22.01
CA TYR A 81 -5.97 -14.49 -21.77
C TYR A 81 -6.75 -13.62 -20.78
N HIS A 82 -8.06 -13.51 -20.98
CA HIS A 82 -9.01 -12.99 -19.99
C HIS A 82 -9.83 -14.17 -19.49
N GLY A 83 -9.62 -14.56 -18.23
CA GLY A 83 -10.06 -15.89 -17.77
C GLY A 83 -9.43 -16.99 -18.64
N PHE A 84 -10.26 -17.84 -19.26
CA PHE A 84 -9.84 -18.85 -20.24
C PHE A 84 -10.00 -18.43 -21.71
N ASN A 85 -10.41 -17.18 -21.97
CA ASN A 85 -10.60 -16.67 -23.32
C ASN A 85 -9.31 -15.99 -23.83
N GLU A 86 -8.76 -16.45 -24.95
CA GLU A 86 -7.58 -15.83 -25.55
C GLU A 86 -7.93 -14.46 -26.17
N LEU A 87 -7.16 -13.42 -25.81
CA LEU A 87 -7.33 -12.08 -26.36
C LEU A 87 -6.78 -11.99 -27.79
N SER A 88 -7.55 -11.32 -28.66
CA SER A 88 -7.15 -11.07 -30.05
C SER A 88 -5.91 -10.18 -30.12
N LYS A 89 -5.30 -10.10 -31.31
CA LYS A 89 -4.14 -9.21 -31.49
C LYS A 89 -4.55 -7.75 -31.36
N GLU A 90 -5.70 -7.38 -31.91
CA GLU A 90 -6.25 -6.03 -31.80
C GLU A 90 -6.47 -5.65 -30.33
N ASP A 91 -7.13 -6.52 -29.54
CA ASP A 91 -7.40 -6.25 -28.12
C ASP A 91 -6.11 -6.12 -27.31
N LYS A 92 -5.09 -6.95 -27.60
CA LYS A 92 -3.79 -6.85 -26.90
C LYS A 92 -3.11 -5.51 -27.15
N VAL A 93 -3.14 -5.04 -28.40
CA VAL A 93 -2.54 -3.75 -28.78
C VAL A 93 -3.29 -2.62 -28.08
N ASP A 94 -4.63 -2.66 -28.11
CA ASP A 94 -5.46 -1.63 -27.49
C ASP A 94 -5.30 -1.60 -25.96
N ILE A 95 -5.14 -2.75 -25.31
CA ILE A 95 -5.04 -2.86 -23.85
C ILE A 95 -3.63 -2.57 -23.32
N TYR A 96 -2.58 -3.01 -24.03
CA TYR A 96 -1.20 -3.01 -23.52
C TYR A 96 -0.19 -2.22 -24.37
N GLU A 97 -0.46 -1.95 -25.65
CA GLU A 97 0.47 -1.20 -26.53
C GLU A 97 0.03 0.26 -26.79
N SER A 98 -1.25 0.59 -26.58
CA SER A 98 -1.79 1.95 -26.77
C SER A 98 -1.30 2.97 -25.72
N SER A 99 -0.81 2.47 -24.59
CA SER A 99 -0.36 3.29 -23.48
C SER A 99 1.16 3.49 -23.57
N LEU A 100 1.59 4.73 -23.86
CA LEU A 100 2.98 5.23 -23.75
C LEU A 100 3.64 5.03 -22.37
N ILE A 101 2.93 4.38 -21.44
CA ILE A 101 3.40 3.97 -20.13
C ILE A 101 3.82 2.51 -20.29
N GLN A 102 5.08 2.30 -20.65
CA GLN A 102 5.78 1.03 -20.42
C GLN A 102 5.96 0.89 -18.89
N GLY A 103 4.81 0.72 -18.21
CA GLY A 103 4.74 0.55 -16.78
C GLY A 103 5.51 -0.70 -16.42
N SER A 104 6.24 -0.64 -15.32
CA SER A 104 6.84 -1.83 -14.76
C SER A 104 5.72 -2.81 -14.43
N PHE A 105 5.72 -3.99 -15.06
CA PHE A 105 4.83 -5.13 -14.78
C PHE A 105 5.15 -5.72 -13.40
N ASP A 106 5.12 -4.85 -12.39
CA ASP A 106 5.55 -5.08 -11.04
C ASP A 106 4.33 -4.97 -10.11
N GLU A 107 4.48 -5.46 -8.90
CA GLU A 107 3.49 -5.30 -7.84
C GLU A 107 3.24 -3.80 -7.54
N PRO A 108 2.01 -3.41 -7.14
CA PRO A 108 0.92 -4.25 -6.65
C PRO A 108 -0.12 -4.64 -7.70
N ASP A 109 -0.06 -4.11 -8.91
CA ASP A 109 -1.11 -4.34 -9.92
C ASP A 109 -0.90 -5.66 -10.68
N TYR A 110 0.36 -6.07 -10.84
CA TYR A 110 0.73 -7.34 -11.46
C TYR A 110 1.22 -8.34 -10.41
N ALA A 111 1.07 -9.63 -10.69
CA ALA A 111 1.65 -10.72 -9.89
C ALA A 111 2.40 -11.70 -10.80
N LEU A 112 3.62 -12.06 -10.43
CA LEU A 112 4.45 -13.00 -11.19
C LEU A 112 4.18 -14.42 -10.71
N ILE A 113 3.90 -15.33 -11.65
CA ILE A 113 3.71 -16.76 -11.39
C ILE A 113 5.07 -17.43 -11.48
N ASP A 114 5.89 -17.23 -10.46
CA ASP A 114 7.28 -17.67 -10.41
C ASP A 114 7.50 -18.84 -9.45
N THR A 115 6.49 -19.30 -8.71
CA THR A 115 6.57 -20.52 -7.90
C THR A 115 5.61 -21.58 -8.44
N LEU A 116 5.85 -22.84 -8.08
CA LEU A 116 4.89 -23.90 -8.40
C LEU A 116 3.55 -23.60 -7.72
N PHE A 117 3.57 -23.16 -6.45
CA PHE A 117 2.38 -22.86 -5.65
C PHE A 117 1.45 -21.83 -6.31
N SER A 118 2.02 -20.93 -7.10
CA SER A 118 1.28 -19.89 -7.81
C SER A 118 0.51 -20.41 -9.03
N LEU A 119 0.73 -21.66 -9.47
CA LEU A 119 0.02 -22.25 -10.62
C LEU A 119 -1.45 -22.54 -10.29
N ALA A 120 -1.71 -23.09 -9.10
CA ALA A 120 -3.06 -23.25 -8.58
C ALA A 120 -3.79 -21.91 -8.47
N GLU A 121 -3.11 -20.88 -7.97
CA GLU A 121 -3.65 -19.53 -7.84
C GLU A 121 -3.98 -18.90 -9.20
N ALA A 122 -3.11 -19.07 -10.20
CA ALA A 122 -3.34 -18.56 -11.55
C ALA A 122 -4.56 -19.20 -12.22
N ASN A 123 -4.73 -20.53 -12.07
CA ASN A 123 -5.90 -21.24 -12.59
C ASN A 123 -7.18 -20.78 -11.90
N LEU A 124 -7.16 -20.71 -10.57
CA LEU A 124 -8.28 -20.20 -9.79
C LEU A 124 -8.63 -18.75 -10.16
N PHE A 125 -7.62 -17.90 -10.40
CA PHE A 125 -7.83 -16.53 -10.87
C PHE A 125 -8.54 -16.50 -12.22
N ALA A 126 -8.14 -17.33 -13.19
CA ALA A 126 -8.83 -17.42 -14.49
C ALA A 126 -10.30 -17.84 -14.31
N GLN A 127 -10.58 -18.88 -13.51
CA GLN A 127 -11.93 -19.34 -13.22
C GLN A 127 -12.79 -18.26 -12.55
N LEU A 128 -12.21 -17.51 -11.61
CA LEU A 128 -12.88 -16.41 -10.93
C LEU A 128 -13.22 -15.26 -11.88
N VAL A 129 -12.34 -14.93 -12.82
CA VAL A 129 -12.60 -13.91 -13.84
C VAL A 129 -13.75 -14.34 -14.74
N ASP A 130 -13.71 -15.56 -15.29
CA ASP A 130 -14.81 -16.07 -16.13
C ASP A 130 -16.12 -16.17 -15.34
N PHE A 131 -16.06 -16.56 -14.07
CA PHE A 131 -17.26 -16.61 -13.23
C PHE A 131 -17.82 -15.21 -12.96
N LYS A 132 -16.95 -14.21 -12.76
CA LYS A 132 -17.33 -12.81 -12.58
C LYS A 132 -18.07 -12.27 -13.79
N ASP A 133 -17.53 -12.51 -14.97
CA ASP A 133 -18.10 -12.00 -16.22
C ASP A 133 -19.46 -12.63 -16.52
N ASN A 134 -19.62 -13.92 -16.18
CA ASN A 134 -20.88 -14.64 -16.37
C ASN A 134 -21.90 -14.38 -15.25
N ASN A 135 -21.48 -13.96 -14.07
CA ASN A 135 -22.35 -13.75 -12.89
C ASN A 135 -21.96 -12.46 -12.12
N PRO A 136 -22.04 -11.28 -12.75
CA PRO A 136 -21.59 -10.03 -12.15
C PRO A 136 -22.32 -9.65 -10.85
N GLU A 137 -23.54 -10.16 -10.65
CA GLU A 137 -24.36 -9.97 -9.46
C GLU A 137 -24.01 -10.90 -8.29
N LYS A 138 -23.35 -12.03 -8.55
CA LYS A 138 -23.03 -13.04 -7.53
C LYS A 138 -21.67 -12.81 -6.89
N ILE A 139 -20.74 -12.22 -7.62
CA ILE A 139 -19.49 -11.78 -7.00
C ILE A 139 -19.78 -10.46 -6.28
N LEU A 140 -19.69 -10.50 -4.95
CA LEU A 140 -19.67 -9.32 -4.11
C LEU A 140 -18.59 -8.37 -4.65
N ASN A 141 -18.99 -7.36 -5.43
CA ASN A 141 -18.06 -6.47 -6.13
C ASN A 141 -17.17 -5.66 -5.20
N GLU A 142 -17.33 -5.82 -3.89
CA GLU A 142 -16.57 -5.16 -2.84
C GLU A 142 -16.88 -5.91 -1.54
N LEU A 143 -16.05 -6.88 -1.14
CA LEU A 143 -15.88 -7.17 0.29
C LEU A 143 -15.21 -5.93 0.89
N ARG A 144 -15.98 -4.85 1.10
CA ARG A 144 -15.59 -3.65 1.84
C ARG A 144 -15.50 -3.98 3.32
N TRP A 145 -14.61 -4.91 3.66
CA TRP A 145 -14.23 -5.11 5.04
C TRP A 145 -13.70 -3.78 5.52
N ARG A 146 -14.38 -3.22 6.52
CA ARG A 146 -13.92 -2.00 7.17
C ARG A 146 -12.71 -2.39 8.00
N THR A 147 -11.54 -2.01 7.50
CA THR A 147 -10.27 -2.29 8.16
C THR A 147 -10.03 -1.24 9.25
N MET A 148 -9.56 -1.70 10.40
CA MET A 148 -9.12 -0.85 11.49
C MET A 148 -7.70 -1.25 11.88
N LEU A 149 -6.80 -0.29 12.03
CA LEU A 149 -5.40 -0.52 12.36
C LEU A 149 -5.11 -0.23 13.84
N VAL A 150 -4.36 -1.11 14.49
CA VAL A 150 -3.87 -0.88 15.85
C VAL A 150 -2.41 -0.44 15.76
N VAL A 151 -2.09 0.75 16.28
CA VAL A 151 -0.75 1.38 16.24
C VAL A 151 -0.29 1.68 17.67
N PRO A 152 0.34 0.72 18.37
CA PRO A 152 0.72 0.88 19.78
C PRO A 152 1.62 2.10 20.06
N GLU A 153 2.51 2.44 19.11
CA GLU A 153 3.43 3.57 19.20
C GLU A 153 2.72 4.92 19.31
N LEU A 154 1.46 4.99 18.89
CA LEU A 154 0.64 6.20 18.93
C LEU A 154 0.45 6.73 20.37
N GLU A 155 0.41 5.86 21.37
CA GLU A 155 0.19 6.26 22.76
C GLU A 155 1.32 7.18 23.25
N LYS A 156 2.58 6.72 23.07
CA LYS A 156 3.76 7.51 23.40
C LYS A 156 3.87 8.79 22.55
N GLU A 157 3.52 8.71 21.27
CA GLU A 157 3.55 9.88 20.39
C GLU A 157 2.56 10.96 20.82
N VAL A 158 1.34 10.59 21.22
CA VAL A 158 0.32 11.54 21.70
C VAL A 158 0.71 12.17 23.05
N GLU A 159 1.27 11.40 23.98
CA GLU A 159 1.79 11.92 25.26
C GLU A 159 2.86 13.00 25.03
N LEU A 160 3.86 12.69 24.21
CA LEU A 160 4.92 13.65 23.84
C LEU A 160 4.35 14.89 23.13
N LEU A 161 3.38 14.71 22.22
CA LEU A 161 2.74 15.84 21.55
C LEU A 161 1.99 16.76 22.53
N TRP A 162 1.42 16.20 23.59
CA TRP A 162 0.76 16.96 24.64
C TRP A 162 1.75 17.78 25.45
N GLU A 163 2.83 17.18 25.92
CA GLU A 163 3.90 17.86 26.66
C GLU A 163 4.54 18.99 25.85
N LEU A 164 4.73 18.76 24.55
CA LEU A 164 5.37 19.70 23.63
C LEU A 164 4.44 20.78 23.07
N ARG A 165 3.17 20.81 23.49
CA ARG A 165 2.14 21.67 22.88
C ARG A 165 2.52 23.15 22.88
N ASP A 166 2.98 23.67 24.01
CA ASP A 166 3.24 25.10 24.16
C ASP A 166 4.51 25.54 23.43
N MET A 167 5.57 24.73 23.50
CA MET A 167 6.78 24.95 22.69
C MET A 167 6.48 24.88 21.19
N ARG A 168 5.65 23.95 20.74
CA ARG A 168 5.25 23.85 19.33
C ARG A 168 4.45 25.07 18.87
N LYS A 169 3.55 25.61 19.71
CA LYS A 169 2.82 26.84 19.40
C LYS A 169 3.78 28.02 19.21
N GLN A 170 4.71 28.21 20.15
CA GLN A 170 5.74 29.26 20.05
C GLN A 170 6.57 29.10 18.79
N LEU A 171 6.98 27.88 18.47
CA LEU A 171 7.77 27.58 17.29
C LEU A 171 7.00 27.81 15.98
N ILE A 172 5.70 27.53 15.92
CA ILE A 172 4.85 27.88 14.77
C ILE A 172 4.73 29.40 14.62
N LEU A 173 4.52 30.13 15.72
CA LEU A 173 4.45 31.59 15.71
C LEU A 173 5.75 32.22 15.20
N MET A 174 6.88 31.84 15.79
CA MET A 174 8.22 32.31 15.39
C MET A 174 8.52 31.96 13.93
N ARG A 175 8.06 30.81 13.43
CA ARG A 175 8.22 30.43 12.01
C ARG A 175 7.36 31.28 11.09
N ASN A 176 6.10 31.54 11.44
CA ASN A 176 5.25 32.43 10.65
C ASN A 176 5.81 33.86 10.62
N GLU A 177 6.36 34.33 11.74
CA GLU A 177 7.06 35.61 11.81
C GLU A 177 8.32 35.59 10.94
N HIS A 178 9.14 34.54 11.04
CA HIS A 178 10.32 34.36 10.20
C HIS A 178 9.97 34.30 8.72
N ASP A 179 8.91 33.58 8.33
CA ASP A 179 8.47 33.47 6.93
C ASP A 179 7.90 34.81 6.44
N SER A 180 7.16 35.55 7.28
CA SER A 180 6.73 36.92 6.95
C SER A 180 7.92 37.88 6.77
N VAL A 181 8.93 37.76 7.61
CA VAL A 181 10.19 38.53 7.50
C VAL A 181 10.98 38.06 6.28
N GLY A 182 11.03 36.76 6.01
CA GLY A 182 11.68 36.15 4.86
C GLY A 182 11.05 36.58 3.55
N ASP A 183 9.72 36.66 3.48
CA ASP A 183 8.98 37.16 2.32
C ASP A 183 9.20 38.66 2.12
N LYS A 184 9.24 39.45 3.21
CA LYS A 184 9.60 40.88 3.15
C LYS A 184 11.04 41.07 2.69
N ILE A 185 11.98 40.27 3.20
CA ILE A 185 13.38 40.28 2.79
C ILE A 185 13.53 39.78 1.37
N HIS A 186 12.77 38.78 0.93
CA HIS A 186 12.78 38.30 -0.44
C HIS A 186 12.22 39.37 -1.38
N HIS A 187 11.14 40.06 -1.03
CA HIS A 187 10.63 41.22 -1.76
C HIS A 187 11.62 42.39 -1.82
N LEU A 188 12.32 42.68 -0.72
CA LEU A 188 13.34 43.73 -0.63
C LEU A 188 14.64 43.34 -1.38
N ASN A 189 15.08 42.09 -1.31
CA ASN A 189 16.21 41.52 -2.06
C ASN A 189 15.90 41.37 -3.56
N TRP A 190 14.63 41.14 -3.94
CA TRP A 190 14.21 41.19 -5.33
C TRP A 190 14.30 42.61 -5.90
N SER A 191 14.23 43.62 -5.03
CA SER A 191 14.45 45.04 -5.37
C SER A 191 15.91 45.49 -5.26
N LEU A 192 16.76 44.80 -4.49
CA LEU A 192 18.16 45.14 -4.22
C LEU A 192 19.03 43.87 -4.17
N LYS A 193 20.04 43.75 -5.05
CA LYS A 193 20.95 42.59 -5.10
C LYS A 193 21.74 42.40 -3.78
N PHE A 194 21.28 41.41 -3.00
CA PHE A 194 21.89 40.62 -1.90
C PHE A 194 22.49 41.31 -0.67
N GLU A 195 22.11 40.79 0.52
CA GLU A 195 23.03 40.29 1.58
C GLU A 195 22.32 39.33 2.58
N ASP A 196 23.12 38.45 3.22
CA ASP A 196 22.77 37.23 3.98
C ASP A 196 22.31 37.44 5.44
N ILE A 197 21.61 36.44 6.00
CA ILE A 197 21.16 36.39 7.42
C ILE A 197 21.85 35.25 8.17
N ASN A 198 22.15 35.54 9.44
CA ASN A 198 23.01 34.83 10.39
C ASN A 198 22.55 33.39 10.73
N GLU A 199 23.45 32.41 10.55
CA GLU A 199 23.21 30.96 10.78
C GLU A 199 23.11 30.54 12.26
N ASN A 200 23.53 31.40 13.20
CA ASN A 200 23.67 31.02 14.61
C ASN A 200 22.33 30.83 15.33
N ASP A 201 21.33 31.66 15.05
CA ASP A 201 20.02 31.59 15.71
C ASP A 201 19.24 30.31 15.31
N LYS A 202 19.51 29.81 14.09
CA LYS A 202 18.93 28.57 13.57
C LYS A 202 19.47 27.33 14.27
N LYS A 203 20.75 27.36 14.71
CA LYS A 203 21.42 26.24 15.39
C LYS A 203 20.95 26.05 16.82
N GLU A 204 20.75 27.13 17.57
CA GLU A 204 20.25 27.06 18.96
C GLU A 204 18.82 26.50 19.06
N MET A 205 17.95 26.85 18.11
CA MET A 205 16.59 26.32 18.08
C MET A 205 16.53 24.84 17.65
N LEU A 206 17.44 24.41 16.77
CA LEU A 206 17.56 23.01 16.36
C LEU A 206 18.14 22.10 17.47
N SER A 207 19.00 22.62 18.34
CA SER A 207 19.49 21.88 19.50
C SER A 207 18.41 21.72 20.58
N ALA A 208 17.58 22.73 20.83
CA ALA A 208 16.48 22.63 21.80
C ALA A 208 15.40 21.61 21.39
N LEU A 209 15.19 21.40 20.08
CA LEU A 209 14.30 20.36 19.55
C LEU A 209 14.89 18.94 19.61
N LYS A 210 16.22 18.80 19.67
CA LYS A 210 16.91 17.51 19.74
C LYS A 210 16.85 16.87 21.13
N ASP A 211 16.58 17.66 22.17
CA ASP A 211 16.53 17.21 23.56
C ASP A 211 15.18 16.61 23.97
N LEU A 212 14.25 16.43 23.02
CA LEU A 212 12.89 15.98 23.29
C LEU A 212 12.62 14.62 22.63
N GLU A 213 12.14 13.66 23.43
CA GLU A 213 12.26 12.21 23.28
C GLU A 213 11.43 11.54 22.14
N PHE A 214 11.48 12.07 20.92
CA PHE A 214 11.22 11.24 19.74
C PHE A 214 12.40 10.29 19.49
N HIS A 215 12.23 9.29 18.62
CA HIS A 215 13.32 8.36 18.34
C HIS A 215 14.57 9.12 17.89
N LYS A 216 15.68 9.00 18.64
CA LYS A 216 16.88 9.85 18.52
C LYS A 216 17.41 10.01 17.10
N VAL A 217 17.23 8.98 16.27
CA VAL A 217 17.73 8.93 14.89
C VAL A 217 16.62 9.22 13.86
N TRP A 218 15.36 8.90 14.16
CA TRP A 218 14.30 8.79 13.15
C TRP A 218 13.13 9.76 13.38
N GLY A 219 13.03 10.39 14.55
CA GLY A 219 12.01 11.38 14.85
C GLY A 219 10.61 10.79 15.11
N GLN A 220 9.58 11.52 14.69
CA GLN A 220 8.15 11.17 14.82
C GLN A 220 7.80 10.03 13.86
N LEU A 221 6.89 9.14 14.29
CA LEU A 221 6.40 8.06 13.43
C LEU A 221 5.41 8.62 12.38
N MET A 222 4.51 9.52 12.80
CA MET A 222 3.46 10.04 11.92
C MET A 222 3.92 11.20 11.03
N LYS A 223 5.02 11.88 11.36
CA LYS A 223 5.50 13.05 10.60
C LYS A 223 6.97 12.98 10.27
N THR A 224 7.30 13.37 9.04
CA THR A 224 8.66 13.64 8.58
C THR A 224 8.80 15.15 8.37
N GLY A 225 9.26 15.87 9.39
CA GLY A 225 9.30 17.33 9.37
C GLY A 225 7.88 17.93 9.32
N TYR A 226 7.54 18.61 8.22
CA TYR A 226 6.22 19.25 8.03
C TYR A 226 5.19 18.34 7.36
N GLN A 227 5.64 17.27 6.70
CA GLN A 227 4.78 16.41 5.89
C GLN A 227 4.43 15.13 6.64
N SER A 228 3.30 14.53 6.26
CA SER A 228 2.92 13.18 6.70
C SER A 228 3.99 12.17 6.32
N SER A 229 4.31 11.25 7.23
CA SER A 229 5.27 10.20 6.93
C SER A 229 4.69 9.19 5.93
N ARG A 230 5.56 8.37 5.32
CA ARG A 230 5.12 7.27 4.46
C ARG A 230 4.21 6.28 5.20
N PHE A 231 4.43 6.11 6.50
CA PHE A 231 3.57 5.28 7.34
C PHE A 231 2.15 5.84 7.42
N VAL A 232 1.99 7.16 7.61
CA VAL A 232 0.65 7.81 7.59
C VAL A 232 -0.07 7.57 6.27
N HIS A 233 0.63 7.71 5.15
CA HIS A 233 0.01 7.45 3.84
C HIS A 233 -0.50 6.01 3.70
N GLN A 234 0.17 5.04 4.33
CA GLN A 234 -0.32 3.66 4.40
C GLN A 234 -1.55 3.56 5.32
N VAL A 235 -1.53 4.20 6.49
CA VAL A 235 -2.67 4.19 7.42
C VAL A 235 -3.91 4.81 6.77
N GLU A 236 -3.79 5.99 6.16
CA GLU A 236 -4.90 6.70 5.48
C GLU A 236 -5.49 5.88 4.33
N ARG A 237 -4.65 5.13 3.59
CA ARG A 237 -5.10 4.31 2.46
C ARG A 237 -5.74 3.00 2.88
N PHE A 238 -5.23 2.36 3.93
CA PHE A 238 -5.56 0.98 4.26
C PHE A 238 -6.44 0.83 5.49
N ALA A 239 -6.66 1.87 6.31
CA ALA A 239 -7.44 1.79 7.54
C ALA A 239 -8.54 2.86 7.58
N CYS A 240 -9.79 2.43 7.80
CA CYS A 240 -10.91 3.34 8.05
C CYS A 240 -10.85 3.98 9.44
N LEU A 241 -10.25 3.28 10.40
CA LEU A 241 -10.06 3.72 11.77
C LEU A 241 -8.67 3.28 12.23
N TYR A 242 -8.07 4.01 13.16
CA TYR A 242 -6.88 3.56 13.85
C TYR A 242 -6.92 3.93 15.33
N THR A 243 -6.23 3.16 16.17
CA THR A 243 -6.15 3.42 17.62
C THR A 243 -4.88 2.79 18.19
N SER A 244 -4.46 3.17 19.40
CA SER A 244 -3.32 2.53 20.06
C SER A 244 -3.63 1.12 20.57
N GLN A 245 -4.84 0.89 21.08
CA GLN A 245 -5.27 -0.37 21.67
C GLN A 245 -6.74 -0.66 21.35
N VAL A 246 -7.08 -1.94 21.13
CA VAL A 246 -8.47 -2.37 20.82
C VAL A 246 -9.44 -2.04 21.96
N SER A 247 -8.95 -2.04 23.21
CA SER A 247 -9.72 -1.68 24.42
C SER A 247 -10.35 -0.29 24.33
N ASN A 248 -9.76 0.63 23.56
CA ASN A 248 -10.28 1.98 23.37
C ASN A 248 -11.67 2.00 22.72
N LEU A 249 -12.04 0.97 21.95
CA LEU A 249 -13.37 0.85 21.36
C LEU A 249 -14.47 0.67 22.41
N ARG A 250 -14.14 0.12 23.59
CA ARG A 250 -15.10 -0.04 24.69
C ARG A 250 -15.58 1.29 25.25
N LEU A 251 -14.83 2.37 25.05
CA LEU A 251 -15.21 3.71 25.50
C LEU A 251 -16.30 4.34 24.62
N TYR A 252 -16.64 3.70 23.49
CA TYR A 252 -17.63 4.18 22.55
C TYR A 252 -18.85 3.26 22.50
N SER A 253 -20.01 3.85 22.19
CA SER A 253 -21.23 3.08 21.94
C SER A 253 -21.03 2.15 20.74
N PRO A 254 -21.53 0.91 20.76
CA PRO A 254 -21.59 0.04 19.59
C PRO A 254 -22.29 0.69 18.38
N ASP A 255 -23.24 1.59 18.62
CA ASP A 255 -23.98 2.31 17.58
C ASP A 255 -23.31 3.63 17.13
N LYS A 256 -22.07 3.89 17.57
CA LYS A 256 -21.37 5.14 17.24
C LYS A 256 -21.05 5.22 15.75
N TYR A 257 -21.50 6.30 15.12
CA TYR A 257 -21.11 6.66 13.75
C TYR A 257 -19.81 7.47 13.73
N TYR A 258 -18.74 6.90 13.16
CA TYR A 258 -17.45 7.58 13.00
C TYR A 258 -17.46 8.46 11.75
N ARG A 259 -17.14 9.75 11.91
CA ARG A 259 -17.02 10.72 10.81
C ARG A 259 -15.57 11.21 10.71
N PRO A 260 -14.99 11.30 9.50
CA PRO A 260 -13.69 11.95 9.32
C PRO A 260 -13.79 13.44 9.63
N SER A 261 -12.65 14.06 9.97
CA SER A 261 -12.52 15.51 9.97
C SER A 261 -12.61 16.04 8.55
N GLU A 262 -13.01 17.30 8.40
CA GLU A 262 -12.98 17.99 7.11
C GLU A 262 -11.53 18.17 6.64
N ASP A 263 -11.25 17.82 5.38
CA ASP A 263 -9.94 18.01 4.76
C ASP A 263 -9.87 19.45 4.22
N PHE A 264 -8.80 20.17 4.57
CA PHE A 264 -8.60 21.55 4.12
C PHE A 264 -7.59 21.64 2.99
N MET A 265 -7.97 22.35 1.93
CA MET A 265 -7.10 22.70 0.82
C MET A 265 -6.25 23.93 1.15
N SER A 266 -5.10 24.09 0.48
CA SER A 266 -4.12 25.15 0.79
C SER A 266 -4.71 26.57 0.81
N HIS A 267 -5.74 26.84 0.01
CA HIS A 267 -6.39 28.16 -0.08
C HIS A 267 -7.47 28.39 0.99
N GLU A 268 -7.84 27.36 1.76
CA GLU A 268 -8.85 27.43 2.81
C GLU A 268 -8.25 27.77 4.18
N PHE A 269 -6.94 27.55 4.36
CA PHE A 269 -6.24 27.78 5.64
C PHE A 269 -6.28 29.24 6.11
N ASP A 270 -6.28 30.21 5.18
CA ASP A 270 -6.30 31.63 5.52
C ASP A 270 -7.70 32.16 5.85
N LEU A 271 -8.75 31.46 5.40
CA LEU A 271 -10.15 31.86 5.60
C LEU A 271 -10.66 31.51 7.00
N LEU A 272 -10.07 30.48 7.64
CA LEU A 272 -10.54 29.92 8.91
C LEU A 272 -9.72 30.37 10.13
N ARG A 273 -8.67 31.17 9.93
CA ARG A 273 -7.83 31.74 11.02
C ARG A 273 -8.36 33.05 11.60
N MET A 274 -9.49 33.57 11.08
CA MET A 274 -10.16 34.72 11.66
C MET A 274 -11.09 34.28 12.79
N ASP A 275 -10.52 33.97 13.95
CA ASP A 275 -11.15 34.05 15.29
C ASP A 275 -10.09 33.87 16.39
#